data_AF-A0A7X9FQN6-F1
#
_entry.id   AF-A0A7X9FQN6-F1
#
_cell.length_a   1.000
_cell.length_b   1.000
_cell.length_c   1.000
_cell.angle_alpha   90.00
_cell.angle_beta   90.00
_cell.angle_gamma   90.00
#
_symmetry.space_group_name_H-M   'P 1'
#
loop_
_entity.id
_entity.type
_entity.pdbx_description
1 polymer ?
#
loop_
_entity_poly.entity_id
_entity_poly.type
_entity_poly.pdbx_seq_one_letter_code
_entity_poly.pdbx_strand_id
1 'polypeptide(L)'
;MKNLYVPYSGKRPALVSVNGHKLLILARDRETFEDSLDVVGADRIRRVDAGSSENEEEFVLKRLAERINAGVVVAASESDFLDVISSLKEQLPWIH
;
A
#
# COMPACT_ATOMS: atom_id res chain seq x y z
N MET A 1 -0.48 16.70 9.38
CA MET A 1 0.47 15.68 8.92
C MET A 1 -0.24 14.36 8.75
N LYS A 2 -0.30 13.90 7.51
CA LYS A 2 -0.85 12.61 7.11
C LYS A 2 0.27 11.58 7.17
N ASN A 3 -0.02 10.42 7.75
CA ASN A 3 0.92 9.31 7.78
C ASN A 3 0.42 8.21 6.84
N LEU A 4 1.36 7.56 6.17
CA LEU A 4 1.13 6.33 5.43
C LEU A 4 1.94 5.21 6.07
N TYR A 5 1.32 4.07 6.24
CA TYR A 5 1.94 2.87 6.75
C TYR A 5 2.25 1.94 5.59
N VAL A 6 3.50 1.50 5.53
CA VAL A 6 4.05 0.77 4.39
C VAL A 6 4.64 -0.55 4.89
N PRO A 7 4.17 -1.70 4.38
CA PRO A 7 4.77 -2.98 4.72
C PRO A 7 6.12 -3.14 4.02
N TYR A 8 7.11 -3.70 4.71
CA TYR A 8 8.47 -3.92 4.22
C TYR A 8 8.90 -5.36 4.47
N SER A 9 9.72 -5.89 3.55
CA SER A 9 10.47 -7.13 3.73
C SER A 9 11.97 -6.78 3.70
N GLY A 10 12.59 -6.78 4.88
CA GLY A 10 13.97 -6.32 5.04
C GLY A 10 14.15 -4.85 4.67
N LYS A 11 14.79 -4.57 3.51
CA LYS A 11 15.09 -3.20 3.05
C LYS A 11 14.16 -2.69 1.94
N ARG A 12 13.22 -3.50 1.45
CA ARG A 12 12.35 -3.15 0.33
C ARG A 12 10.88 -3.15 0.76
N PRO A 13 10.04 -2.27 0.18
CA PRO A 13 8.59 -2.39 0.35
C PRO A 13 8.12 -3.78 -0.09
N ALA A 14 7.19 -4.34 0.66
CA ALA A 14 6.55 -5.59 0.29
C ALA A 14 5.54 -5.32 -0.83
N LEU A 15 5.57 -6.15 -1.87
CA LEU A 15 4.72 -6.02 -3.04
C LEU A 15 3.84 -7.25 -3.16
N VAL A 16 2.58 -7.04 -3.50
CA VAL A 16 1.66 -8.12 -3.85
C VAL A 16 1.44 -8.17 -5.35
N SER A 17 1.09 -9.35 -5.85
CA SER A 17 0.58 -9.49 -7.20
C SER A 17 -0.92 -9.77 -7.14
N VAL A 18 -1.72 -8.93 -7.79
CA VAL A 18 -3.17 -9.08 -7.91
C VAL A 18 -3.51 -9.08 -9.38
N ASN A 19 -4.13 -10.15 -9.89
CA ASN A 19 -4.47 -10.35 -11.31
C ASN A 19 -3.29 -10.03 -12.28
N GLY A 20 -2.07 -10.40 -11.90
CA GLY A 20 -0.86 -10.14 -12.71
C GLY A 20 -0.27 -8.73 -12.57
N HIS A 21 -0.95 -7.80 -11.87
CA HIS A 21 -0.43 -6.47 -11.57
C HIS A 21 0.38 -6.47 -10.28
N LYS A 22 1.55 -5.83 -10.30
CA LYS A 22 2.35 -5.60 -9.08
C LYS A 22 1.85 -4.36 -8.38
N LEU A 23 1.53 -4.48 -7.09
CA LEU A 23 0.99 -3.40 -6.28
C LEU A 23 1.75 -3.27 -4.96
N LEU A 24 1.95 -2.03 -4.53
CA LEU A 24 2.27 -1.68 -3.15
C LEU A 24 1.00 -1.16 -2.49
N ILE A 25 0.55 -1.85 -1.46
CA ILE A 25 -0.60 -1.43 -0.66
C ILE A 25 -0.08 -0.68 0.56
N LEU A 26 -0.59 0.53 0.75
CA LEU A 26 -0.31 1.45 1.85
C LEU A 26 -1.57 1.59 2.69
N ALA A 27 -1.46 1.91 3.97
CA ALA A 27 -2.62 2.14 4.82
C ALA A 27 -2.54 3.47 5.57
N ARG A 28 -3.70 3.97 6.02
CA ARG A 28 -3.84 5.18 6.85
C ARG A 28 -3.54 4.91 8.32
N ASP A 29 -3.77 3.69 8.75
CA ASP A 29 -3.50 3.16 10.08
C ASP A 29 -2.54 1.97 10.00
N ARG A 30 -1.89 1.68 11.12
CA ARG A 30 -0.98 0.54 11.22
C ARG A 30 -1.75 -0.78 11.31
N GLU A 31 -2.91 -0.73 11.96
CA GLU A 31 -3.78 -1.85 12.32
C GLU A 31 -4.22 -2.65 11.10
N THR A 32 -4.44 -1.98 9.96
CA THR A 32 -4.71 -2.60 8.64
C THR A 32 -3.78 -3.80 8.33
N PHE A 33 -2.52 -3.77 8.77
CA PHE A 33 -1.54 -4.81 8.47
C PHE A 33 -1.21 -5.74 9.64
N GLU A 34 -1.60 -5.43 10.88
CA GLU A 34 -1.03 -6.11 12.06
C GLU A 34 -1.24 -7.62 12.06
N ASP A 35 -2.39 -8.09 11.58
CA ASP A 35 -2.74 -9.50 11.48
C ASP A 35 -2.46 -10.13 10.11
N SER A 36 -1.96 -9.35 9.14
CA SER A 36 -1.78 -9.78 7.74
C SER A 36 -0.39 -9.49 7.16
N LEU A 37 0.59 -9.16 8.01
CA LEU A 37 1.97 -8.84 7.59
C LEU A 37 2.65 -10.00 6.86
N ASP A 38 2.44 -11.22 7.33
CA ASP A 38 2.94 -12.45 6.72
C ASP A 38 2.27 -12.71 5.36
N VAL A 39 0.97 -12.44 5.23
CA VAL A 39 0.21 -12.59 3.97
C VAL A 39 0.75 -11.67 2.87
N VAL A 40 1.15 -10.44 3.22
CA VAL A 40 1.79 -9.50 2.28
C VAL A 40 3.28 -9.79 2.05
N GLY A 41 3.85 -10.77 2.77
CA GLY A 41 5.27 -11.13 2.67
C GLY A 41 6.21 -10.11 3.32
N ALA A 42 5.72 -9.38 4.33
CA ALA A 42 6.44 -8.34 5.05
C ALA A 42 6.89 -8.82 6.44
N ASP A 43 8.00 -8.26 6.92
CA ASP A 43 8.52 -8.50 8.27
C ASP A 43 8.31 -7.31 9.21
N ARG A 44 7.95 -6.13 8.67
CA ARG A 44 7.77 -4.90 9.44
C ARG A 44 6.89 -3.88 8.73
N ILE A 45 6.35 -2.94 9.50
CA ILE A 45 5.64 -1.75 8.99
C ILE A 45 6.52 -0.53 9.22
N ARG A 46 6.59 0.35 8.22
CA ARG A 46 7.26 1.65 8.32
C ARG A 46 6.26 2.77 8.12
N ARG A 47 6.36 3.80 8.96
CA ARG A 47 5.61 5.05 8.80
C ARG A 47 6.35 5.97 7.83
N VAL A 48 5.64 6.48 6.84
CA VAL A 48 6.10 7.49 5.88
C VAL A 48 5.25 8.75 6.07
N ASP A 49 5.91 9.89 6.18
CA ASP A 49 5.25 11.18 6.23
C ASP A 49 4.76 11.53 4.82
N ALA A 50 3.46 11.75 4.68
CA ALA A 50 2.80 12.12 3.43
C ALA A 50 2.52 13.63 3.34
N GLY A 51 3.11 14.43 4.24
CA GLY A 51 2.91 15.88 4.28
C GLY A 51 1.60 16.27 4.94
N SER A 52 1.18 17.52 4.74
CA SER A 52 -0.06 18.07 5.30
C SER A 52 -1.10 18.43 4.26
N SER A 53 -0.72 18.46 2.98
CA SER A 53 -1.63 18.73 1.85
C SER A 53 -1.82 17.50 0.95
N GLU A 54 -2.85 17.53 0.10
CA GLU A 54 -3.09 16.48 -0.91
C GLU A 54 -1.99 16.44 -1.98
N ASN A 55 -1.48 17.60 -2.41
CA ASN A 55 -0.42 17.67 -3.41
C ASN A 55 0.89 17.04 -2.93
N GLU A 56 1.24 17.23 -1.65
CA GLU A 56 2.43 16.60 -1.04
C GLU A 56 2.27 15.09 -0.96
N GLU A 57 1.09 14.63 -0.56
CA GLU A 57 0.77 13.22 -0.49
C GLU A 57 0.86 12.56 -1.87
N GLU A 58 0.23 13.16 -2.89
CA GLU A 58 0.30 12.67 -4.27
C GLU A 58 1.74 12.59 -4.77
N PHE A 59 2.57 13.60 -4.46
CA PHE A 59 3.98 13.58 -4.80
C PHE A 59 4.73 12.40 -4.15
N VAL A 60 4.45 12.10 -2.88
CA VAL A 60 5.03 10.94 -2.18
C VAL A 60 4.59 9.62 -2.82
N LEU A 61 3.30 9.48 -3.12
CA LEU A 61 2.75 8.28 -3.76
C LEU A 61 3.37 8.04 -5.14
N LYS A 62 3.49 9.11 -5.96
CA LYS A 62 4.12 9.05 -7.28
C LYS A 62 5.58 8.62 -7.18
N ARG A 63 6.34 9.21 -6.25
CA ARG A 63 7.75 8.84 -6.02
C ARG A 63 7.91 7.38 -5.59
N LEU A 64 6.99 6.88 -4.75
CA LEU A 64 6.97 5.47 -4.36
C LEU A 64 6.71 4.57 -5.57
N ALA A 65 5.67 4.86 -6.36
CA ALA A 65 5.31 4.11 -7.56
C ALA A 65 6.46 4.03 -8.58
N GLU A 66 7.10 5.17 -8.88
CA GLU A 66 8.25 5.26 -9.78
C GLU A 66 9.43 4.42 -9.29
N ARG A 67 9.74 4.50 -7.99
CA ARG A 67 10.90 3.81 -7.41
C ARG A 67 10.76 2.29 -7.43
N ILE A 68 9.55 1.78 -7.27
CA ILE A 68 9.27 0.35 -7.17
C ILE A 68 8.81 -0.26 -8.50
N ASN A 69 8.50 0.57 -9.51
CA ASN A 69 7.92 0.18 -10.78
C ASN A 69 6.66 -0.69 -10.60
N ALA A 70 5.73 -0.22 -9.77
CA ALA A 70 4.48 -0.91 -9.43
C ALA A 70 3.36 0.09 -9.18
N GLY A 71 2.10 -0.37 -9.26
CA GLY A 71 0.96 0.43 -8.85
C GLY A 71 0.96 0.66 -7.34
N VAL A 72 0.38 1.77 -6.90
CA VAL A 72 0.25 2.09 -5.47
C VAL A 72 -1.23 2.21 -5.13
N VAL A 73 -1.65 1.50 -4.09
CA VAL A 73 -3.01 1.57 -3.55
C VAL A 73 -2.93 2.07 -2.12
N VAL A 74 -3.77 3.03 -1.77
CA VAL A 74 -3.94 3.48 -0.38
C VAL A 74 -5.25 2.88 0.12
N ALA A 75 -5.16 1.93 1.05
CA ALA A 75 -6.29 1.39 1.76
C ALA A 75 -6.99 2.50 2.55
N ALA A 76 -8.33 2.44 2.60
CA ALA A 76 -9.10 3.30 3.47
C ALA A 76 -8.75 3.02 4.93
N SER A 77 -8.99 4.00 5.80
CA SER A 77 -8.87 3.78 7.24
C SER A 77 -9.78 2.64 7.68
N GLU A 78 -9.35 1.89 8.69
CA GLU A 78 -10.15 0.79 9.30
C GLU A 78 -10.48 -0.36 8.33
N SER A 79 -9.82 -0.42 7.17
CA SER A 79 -9.98 -1.53 6.23
C SER A 79 -9.09 -2.70 6.62
N ASP A 80 -9.60 -3.92 6.53
CA ASP A 80 -8.76 -5.12 6.64
C ASP A 80 -7.97 -5.34 5.35
N PHE A 81 -6.71 -5.77 5.46
CA PHE A 81 -5.86 -6.00 4.29
C PHE A 81 -6.43 -7.06 3.34
N LEU A 82 -7.03 -8.13 3.86
CA LEU A 82 -7.60 -9.20 3.04
C LEU A 82 -8.83 -8.72 2.27
N ASP A 83 -9.62 -7.80 2.85
CA ASP A 83 -10.75 -7.18 2.19
C ASP A 83 -10.27 -6.28 1.03
N VAL A 84 -9.20 -5.51 1.24
CA VAL A 84 -8.56 -4.72 0.17
C VAL A 84 -8.11 -5.62 -0.97
N ILE A 85 -7.42 -6.73 -0.68
CA ILE A 85 -6.97 -7.68 -1.70
C ILE A 85 -8.16 -8.30 -2.45
N SER A 86 -9.22 -8.67 -1.73
CA SER A 86 -10.42 -9.29 -2.32
C SER A 86 -11.13 -8.31 -3.26
N SER A 87 -11.31 -7.06 -2.82
CA SER A 87 -11.88 -5.99 -3.65
C SER A 87 -11.05 -5.73 -4.91
N LEU A 88 -9.72 -5.67 -4.79
CA LEU A 88 -8.83 -5.48 -5.94
C LEU A 88 -8.89 -6.63 -6.94
N LYS A 89 -9.05 -7.88 -6.49
CA LYS A 89 -9.20 -9.04 -7.38
C LYS A 89 -10.47 -8.97 -8.22
N GLU A 90 -11.55 -8.41 -7.67
CA GLU A 90 -12.81 -8.24 -8.40
C GLU A 90 -12.77 -7.07 -9.38
N GLN A 91 -12.01 -6.02 -9.05
CA GLN A 91 -11.99 -4.78 -9.82
C GLN A 91 -10.88 -4.70 -10.89
N LEU A 92 -9.82 -5.51 -10.78
CA LEU A 92 -8.71 -5.51 -11.74
C LEU A 92 -8.95 -6.47 -12.93
N PRO A 93 -8.54 -6.11 -14.16
CA PRO A 93 -7.82 -4.88 -14.50
C PRO A 93 -8.75 -3.67 -14.53
N TRP A 94 -8.27 -2.55 -13.99
CA TRP A 94 -8.94 -1.26 -14.15
C TRP A 94 -8.79 -0.83 -15.61
N ILE A 95 -9.74 -1.23 -16.44
CA ILE A 95 -9.89 -0.68 -17.78
C ILE A 95 -10.65 0.63 -17.61
N HIS A 96 -9.96 1.75 -17.79
CA HIS A 96 -10.55 3.06 -18.00
C HIS A 96 -10.19 3.52 -19.41
#